data_AF-A0A5N7AKR6-F1
#
_entry.id   AF-A0A5N7AKR6-F1
#
_cell.length_a   1.000
_cell.length_b   1.000
_cell.length_c   1.000
_cell.angle_alpha   90.00
_cell.angle_beta   90.00
_cell.angle_gamma   90.00
#
_symmetry.space_group_name_H-M   'P 1'
#
loop_
_entity.id
_entity.type
_entity.pdbx_description
1 polymer ?
#
loop_
_entity_poly.entity_id
_entity_poly.type
_entity_poly.pdbx_seq_one_letter_code
_entity_poly.pdbx_strand_id
1 'polypeptide(L)'
;MLFNNPSTILVGALGCISLLSQQAYAAHIPYGHRHSQHSPGGFHQPAPPVSACAAGAPSATVTVTTTTVVTTTLAAEDIDASSTVLNIITPTVIPASDVPVTTSSSSSSSTFTSVVTVSSASTSASASTSVSTSASASSSGSSTSKAKVIIPYYLYPSTGAWTPLEELIVANSDVQFTVIINPDNGPGSSTASDENFLTAVPRLASYSNALVLGYVSTQKGTRDISEVEKDIQTYAAWPSTSGKSSFAVHGIFLDEAATDYNADTVTYYKNLASTIKQSDGLGPDNYIVTNPGAVPDESYLDIPDSTVIFESAYSEFQSAYSANEFEKIKGLDLSRFATMVYGIPSDTDLSTLITQLRSISSHTYMSNLDTYQAYDSLWSTVVSLLAA
;
A
#
# COMPACT_ATOMS: atom_id res chain seq x y z
N MET A 1 82.10 14.04 39.43
CA MET A 1 82.41 13.85 38.00
C MET A 1 81.38 14.71 37.25
N LEU A 2 81.67 15.97 36.88
CA LEU A 2 82.36 16.41 35.65
C LEU A 2 81.88 15.56 34.45
N PHE A 3 81.08 16.03 33.50
CA PHE A 3 81.25 17.19 32.59
C PHE A 3 79.88 17.79 32.16
N ASN A 4 79.72 19.12 32.25
CA ASN A 4 79.63 20.11 31.13
C ASN A 4 78.54 19.83 30.06
N ASN A 5 77.45 20.60 29.96
CA ASN A 5 77.27 21.97 29.38
C ASN A 5 77.71 22.09 27.90
N PRO A 6 77.17 23.02 27.08
CA PRO A 6 76.23 24.13 27.40
C PRO A 6 75.10 24.42 26.37
N SER A 7 74.11 25.19 26.85
CA SER A 7 73.53 26.44 26.29
C SER A 7 73.05 26.47 24.81
N THR A 8 72.00 27.21 24.41
CA THR A 8 71.69 28.59 24.78
C THR A 8 70.34 29.00 24.12
N ILE A 9 69.43 29.61 24.91
CA ILE A 9 68.69 30.88 24.66
C ILE A 9 67.70 30.94 23.46
N LEU A 10 66.50 31.54 23.52
CA LEU A 10 65.70 32.22 24.56
C LEU A 10 64.40 32.71 23.88
N VAL A 11 63.38 32.96 24.71
CA VAL A 11 62.18 33.81 24.53
C VAL A 11 61.10 33.38 23.53
N GLY A 12 59.92 33.15 24.10
CA GLY A 12 58.63 33.18 23.40
C GLY A 12 57.51 32.78 24.33
N ALA A 13 57.30 33.56 25.39
CA ALA A 13 56.32 33.28 26.43
C ALA A 13 54.87 33.60 26.00
N LEU A 14 53.95 32.89 26.67
CA LEU A 14 52.58 33.28 27.04
C LEU A 14 51.42 32.97 26.10
N GLY A 15 50.46 32.22 26.67
CA GLY A 15 49.06 32.17 26.25
C GLY A 15 48.54 30.73 26.07
N CYS A 16 48.48 29.89 27.11
CA CYS A 16 47.31 29.72 27.99
C CYS A 16 46.03 29.20 27.28
N ILE A 17 45.54 28.06 27.82
CA ILE A 17 44.13 27.65 27.97
C ILE A 17 43.62 26.56 27.00
N SER A 18 43.65 25.34 27.57
CA SER A 18 42.59 24.33 27.63
C SER A 18 42.49 23.23 26.58
N LEU A 19 42.80 22.03 27.10
CA LEU A 19 42.26 20.73 26.73
C LEU A 19 40.74 20.78 26.52
N LEU A 20 40.27 20.28 25.38
CA LEU A 20 38.91 19.78 25.21
C LEU A 20 38.99 18.38 24.60
N SER A 21 38.66 17.41 25.45
CA SER A 21 38.10 16.13 25.05
C SER A 21 36.65 16.35 24.62
N GLN A 22 36.17 15.47 23.74
CA GLN A 22 34.77 15.01 23.55
C GLN A 22 34.04 15.36 22.24
N GLN A 23 33.46 14.26 21.74
CA GLN A 23 32.17 14.11 21.06
C GLN A 23 32.03 14.66 19.65
N ALA A 24 32.09 13.70 18.72
CA ALA A 24 31.47 13.81 17.40
C ALA A 24 29.97 14.14 17.58
N TYR A 25 29.61 15.35 17.17
CA TYR A 25 28.24 15.80 16.99
C TYR A 25 27.67 15.12 15.74
N ALA A 26 26.64 14.29 15.91
CA ALA A 26 25.67 14.06 14.85
C ALA A 26 24.81 15.32 14.73
N ALA A 27 24.80 15.92 13.54
CA ALA A 27 24.02 17.11 13.27
C ALA A 27 22.52 16.74 13.28
N HIS A 28 21.79 17.27 14.26
CA HIS A 28 20.34 17.36 14.24
C HIS A 28 19.91 18.29 13.09
N ILE A 29 19.23 17.74 12.09
CA ILE A 29 18.35 18.51 11.21
C ILE A 29 16.92 18.27 11.69
N PRO A 30 16.15 19.32 12.03
CA PRO A 30 14.75 19.16 12.41
C PRO A 30 13.93 18.79 11.18
N TYR A 31 13.31 17.61 11.23
CA TYR A 31 12.26 17.18 10.31
C TYR A 31 11.05 18.12 10.45
N GLY A 32 10.76 18.86 9.38
CA GLY A 32 9.57 19.70 9.26
C GLY A 32 8.51 18.99 8.43
N HIS A 33 7.64 18.21 9.06
CA HIS A 33 6.37 17.84 8.44
C HIS A 33 5.50 19.09 8.28
N ARG A 34 5.21 19.48 7.04
CA ARG A 34 4.17 20.45 6.73
C ARG A 34 2.80 19.82 6.99
N HIS A 35 2.31 19.97 8.21
CA HIS A 35 0.89 19.79 8.52
C HIS A 35 0.09 20.97 7.95
N SER A 36 -0.80 20.69 7.00
CA SER A 36 -1.88 21.63 6.66
C SER A 36 -2.98 21.48 7.72
N GLN A 37 -2.91 22.35 8.73
CA GLN A 37 -3.96 22.51 9.73
C GLN A 37 -5.01 23.48 9.17
N HIS A 38 -6.21 22.99 8.86
CA HIS A 38 -7.39 23.82 8.67
C HIS A 38 -8.10 23.99 10.02
N SER A 39 -8.32 25.24 10.44
CA SER A 39 -9.37 25.59 11.41
C SER A 39 -10.02 26.93 11.04
N PRO A 40 -11.31 27.14 11.36
CA PRO A 40 -12.18 28.10 10.70
C PRO A 40 -12.23 29.44 11.44
N GLY A 41 -12.27 30.54 10.70
CA GLY A 41 -12.47 31.88 11.25
C GLY A 41 -12.59 32.91 10.14
N GLY A 42 -13.82 33.29 9.81
CA GLY A 42 -14.12 34.21 8.73
C GLY A 42 -13.81 35.67 9.05
N PHE A 43 -13.50 36.45 8.02
CA PHE A 43 -13.85 37.86 7.89
C PHE A 43 -14.05 38.20 6.41
N HIS A 44 -15.22 38.75 6.10
CA HIS A 44 -15.61 39.27 4.79
C HIS A 44 -14.83 40.54 4.43
N GLN A 45 -14.32 40.63 3.20
CA GLN A 45 -14.20 41.89 2.45
C GLN A 45 -14.29 41.64 0.92
N PRO A 46 -14.76 42.64 0.14
CA PRO A 46 -15.43 42.43 -1.14
C PRO A 46 -14.49 42.36 -2.36
N ALA A 47 -14.94 41.63 -3.39
CA ALA A 47 -14.23 41.44 -4.66
C ALA A 47 -14.25 42.70 -5.57
N PRO A 48 -13.17 42.99 -6.32
CA PRO A 48 -13.19 43.92 -7.43
C PRO A 48 -13.58 43.23 -8.77
N PRO A 49 -14.02 43.99 -9.79
CA PRO A 49 -14.83 43.48 -10.89
C PRO A 49 -14.03 42.71 -11.96
N VAL A 50 -14.66 41.66 -12.48
CA VAL A 50 -14.23 40.85 -13.62
C VAL A 50 -14.47 41.59 -14.95
N SER A 51 -13.43 41.70 -15.76
CA SER A 51 -13.48 42.18 -17.14
C SER A 51 -13.55 40.99 -18.10
N ALA A 52 -14.53 41.02 -19.01
CA ALA A 52 -14.77 39.99 -20.02
C ALA A 52 -14.04 40.31 -21.33
N CYS A 53 -13.37 39.32 -21.94
CA CYS A 53 -12.93 39.14 -23.33
C CYS A 53 -12.05 37.87 -23.34
N ALA A 54 -12.01 36.93 -24.29
CA ALA A 54 -12.67 36.68 -25.56
C ALA A 54 -12.51 35.17 -25.88
N ALA A 55 -13.38 34.65 -26.74
CA ALA A 55 -13.46 33.24 -27.16
C ALA A 55 -12.31 32.79 -28.07
N GLY A 56 -11.88 31.53 -27.92
CA GLY A 56 -11.00 30.85 -28.86
C GLY A 56 -10.52 29.50 -28.32
N ALA A 57 -11.33 28.44 -28.44
CA ALA A 57 -10.90 27.06 -28.19
C ALA A 57 -11.04 26.24 -29.49
N PRO A 58 -10.03 25.47 -29.91
CA PRO A 58 -10.16 24.53 -31.03
C PRO A 58 -11.00 23.31 -30.62
N SER A 59 -11.91 22.90 -31.49
CA SER A 59 -12.72 21.69 -31.32
C SER A 59 -11.87 20.45 -31.61
N ALA A 60 -11.70 19.57 -30.61
CA ALA A 60 -11.10 18.25 -30.79
C ALA A 60 -12.22 17.21 -30.89
N THR A 61 -12.27 16.47 -31.99
CA THR A 61 -13.19 15.34 -32.18
C THR A 61 -12.63 14.11 -31.48
N VAL A 62 -13.31 13.62 -30.45
CA VAL A 62 -12.99 12.36 -29.78
C VAL A 62 -13.82 11.24 -30.43
N THR A 63 -13.15 10.28 -31.06
CA THR A 63 -13.80 9.05 -31.57
C THR A 63 -13.80 8.01 -30.44
N VAL A 64 -14.96 7.72 -29.88
CA VAL A 64 -15.14 6.64 -28.91
C VAL A 64 -15.49 5.36 -29.67
N THR A 65 -14.64 4.34 -29.59
CA THR A 65 -14.96 2.99 -30.09
C THR A 65 -15.46 2.16 -28.93
N THR A 66 -16.74 1.76 -28.96
CA THR A 66 -17.31 0.86 -27.95
C THR A 66 -17.39 -0.55 -28.52
N THR A 67 -16.64 -1.48 -27.94
CA THR A 67 -16.75 -2.91 -28.26
C THR A 67 -17.72 -3.55 -27.28
N THR A 68 -18.91 -3.92 -27.73
CA THR A 68 -19.87 -4.70 -26.93
C THR A 68 -19.69 -6.18 -27.23
N VAL A 69 -19.21 -6.95 -26.26
CA VAL A 69 -19.19 -8.43 -26.33
C VAL A 69 -20.48 -8.93 -25.72
N VAL A 70 -21.36 -9.53 -26.54
CA VAL A 70 -22.56 -10.21 -26.04
C VAL A 70 -22.26 -11.69 -25.93
N THR A 71 -22.15 -12.20 -24.71
CA THR A 71 -22.04 -13.64 -24.44
C THR A 71 -23.44 -14.18 -24.19
N THR A 72 -23.94 -15.04 -25.08
CA THR A 72 -25.22 -15.74 -24.87
C THR A 72 -24.93 -17.19 -24.49
N THR A 73 -25.29 -17.57 -23.26
CA THR A 73 -25.31 -18.97 -22.81
C THR A 73 -26.71 -19.53 -23.04
N LEU A 74 -26.85 -20.44 -24.00
CA LEU A 74 -28.09 -21.21 -24.18
C LEU A 74 -28.03 -22.46 -23.30
N ALA A 75 -29.09 -22.74 -22.55
CA ALA A 75 -29.25 -23.99 -21.82
C ALA A 75 -29.39 -25.16 -22.82
N ALA A 76 -28.78 -26.30 -22.50
CA ALA A 76 -28.61 -27.44 -23.41
C ALA A 76 -29.91 -28.23 -23.74
N GLU A 77 -31.09 -27.69 -23.43
CA GLU A 77 -32.36 -28.42 -23.62
C GLU A 77 -33.15 -28.02 -24.88
N ASP A 78 -32.64 -27.10 -25.71
CA ASP A 78 -33.39 -26.61 -26.90
C ASP A 78 -32.62 -26.72 -28.24
N ILE A 79 -31.66 -27.66 -28.34
CA ILE A 79 -30.94 -27.92 -29.61
C ILE A 79 -31.49 -29.21 -30.25
N ASP A 80 -32.39 -29.06 -31.21
CA ASP A 80 -32.74 -30.13 -32.16
C ASP A 80 -31.63 -30.26 -33.22
N ALA A 81 -30.89 -31.37 -33.17
CA ALA A 81 -29.71 -31.65 -34.00
C ALA A 81 -30.03 -32.03 -35.46
N SER A 82 -31.21 -31.67 -35.99
CA SER A 82 -31.62 -31.96 -37.38
C SER A 82 -32.02 -30.73 -38.22
N SER A 83 -31.85 -29.49 -37.74
CA SER A 83 -32.25 -28.29 -38.50
C SER A 83 -31.05 -27.42 -38.91
N THR A 84 -30.90 -27.14 -40.21
CA THR A 84 -29.88 -26.24 -40.78
C THR A 84 -30.36 -24.79 -40.92
N VAL A 85 -31.40 -24.36 -40.19
CA VAL A 85 -31.87 -22.98 -40.22
C VAL A 85 -32.08 -22.48 -38.79
N LEU A 86 -31.14 -21.66 -38.30
CA LEU A 86 -31.32 -20.88 -37.08
C LEU A 86 -32.20 -19.67 -37.40
N ASN A 87 -33.42 -19.67 -36.89
CA ASN A 87 -34.25 -18.47 -36.84
C ASN A 87 -33.64 -17.53 -35.79
N ILE A 88 -32.83 -16.58 -36.25
CA ILE A 88 -32.30 -15.52 -35.38
C ILE A 88 -33.45 -14.53 -35.13
N ILE A 89 -34.04 -14.59 -33.95
CA ILE A 89 -34.91 -13.53 -33.45
C ILE A 89 -34.02 -12.30 -33.20
N THR A 90 -34.17 -11.27 -34.03
CA THR A 90 -33.52 -9.97 -33.82
C THR A 90 -34.08 -9.32 -32.54
N PRO A 91 -33.26 -8.98 -31.54
CA PRO A 91 -33.75 -8.22 -30.40
C PRO A 91 -34.10 -6.80 -30.87
N THR A 92 -35.35 -6.41 -30.69
CA THR A 92 -35.81 -5.04 -30.91
C THR A 92 -35.40 -4.21 -29.70
N VAL A 93 -34.46 -3.28 -29.88
CA VAL A 93 -34.11 -2.29 -28.85
C VAL A 93 -35.10 -1.13 -28.93
N ILE A 94 -35.96 -1.00 -27.92
CA ILE A 94 -36.84 0.17 -27.74
C ILE A 94 -36.11 1.17 -26.85
N PRO A 95 -35.70 2.36 -27.34
CA PRO A 95 -35.14 3.39 -26.48
C PRO A 95 -36.25 4.08 -25.69
N ALA A 96 -36.12 4.09 -24.37
CA ALA A 96 -36.93 4.95 -23.50
C ALA A 96 -36.23 6.31 -23.38
N SER A 97 -36.84 7.38 -23.92
CA SER A 97 -36.71 8.77 -23.44
C SER A 97 -37.58 9.72 -24.27
N ASP A 98 -38.55 10.37 -23.62
CA ASP A 98 -39.28 11.53 -24.14
C ASP A 98 -38.45 12.80 -23.90
N VAL A 99 -37.65 13.24 -24.88
CA VAL A 99 -37.31 14.67 -25.14
C VAL A 99 -36.92 14.81 -26.63
N PRO A 100 -37.48 15.77 -27.39
CA PRO A 100 -37.23 15.87 -28.82
C PRO A 100 -35.89 16.58 -29.11
N VAL A 101 -34.98 15.91 -29.81
CA VAL A 101 -33.82 16.55 -30.47
C VAL A 101 -33.81 16.19 -31.95
N THR A 102 -33.71 17.25 -32.76
CA THR A 102 -33.72 17.28 -34.22
C THR A 102 -32.64 16.38 -34.85
N THR A 103 -33.07 15.54 -35.79
CA THR A 103 -32.26 14.62 -36.59
C THR A 103 -31.33 15.34 -37.56
N SER A 104 -30.07 14.90 -37.63
CA SER A 104 -29.27 14.96 -38.86
C SER A 104 -28.72 13.56 -39.14
N SER A 105 -29.05 13.06 -40.33
CA SER A 105 -28.82 11.70 -40.79
C SER A 105 -27.42 11.53 -41.37
N SER A 106 -26.67 10.55 -40.88
CA SER A 106 -25.54 9.98 -41.61
C SER A 106 -25.52 8.46 -41.44
N SER A 107 -25.65 7.77 -42.57
CA SER A 107 -25.68 6.32 -42.73
C SER A 107 -24.35 5.68 -42.35
N SER A 108 -24.36 4.69 -41.45
CA SER A 108 -23.20 3.83 -41.17
C SER A 108 -23.52 2.39 -41.56
N SER A 109 -22.70 1.83 -42.45
CA SER A 109 -22.73 0.41 -42.83
C SER A 109 -21.72 -0.33 -41.95
N SER A 110 -22.17 -1.39 -41.26
CA SER A 110 -21.28 -2.24 -40.44
C SER A 110 -21.34 -3.68 -40.93
N THR A 111 -20.20 -4.20 -41.36
CA THR A 111 -20.01 -5.60 -41.74
C THR A 111 -19.52 -6.39 -40.53
N PHE A 112 -20.21 -7.46 -40.13
CA PHE A 112 -19.79 -8.35 -39.04
C PHE A 112 -19.18 -9.64 -39.60
N THR A 113 -18.04 -10.06 -39.04
CA THR A 113 -17.46 -11.39 -39.26
C THR A 113 -17.50 -12.13 -37.93
N SER A 114 -18.23 -13.24 -37.85
CA SER A 114 -18.30 -14.08 -36.65
C SER A 114 -17.38 -15.29 -36.83
N VAL A 115 -16.52 -15.56 -35.84
CA VAL A 115 -15.74 -16.80 -35.73
C VAL A 115 -16.32 -17.62 -34.58
N VAL A 116 -16.73 -18.85 -34.86
CA VAL A 116 -17.27 -19.79 -33.85
C VAL A 116 -16.24 -20.90 -33.63
N THR A 117 -15.77 -21.05 -32.39
CA THR A 117 -14.98 -22.21 -31.94
C THR A 117 -15.84 -23.11 -31.08
N VAL A 118 -15.94 -24.39 -31.42
CA VAL A 118 -16.72 -25.40 -30.68
C VAL A 118 -15.74 -26.37 -30.00
N SER A 119 -15.80 -26.46 -28.67
CA SER A 119 -15.08 -27.47 -27.88
C SER A 119 -16.12 -28.45 -27.32
N SER A 120 -16.09 -29.70 -27.77
CA SER A 120 -16.98 -30.76 -27.29
C SER A 120 -16.33 -31.57 -26.18
N ALA A 121 -16.88 -31.51 -24.96
CA ALA A 121 -16.57 -32.43 -23.88
C ALA A 121 -17.59 -33.58 -23.89
N SER A 122 -17.11 -34.80 -24.16
CA SER A 122 -17.91 -36.03 -24.13
C SER A 122 -18.10 -36.52 -22.70
N THR A 123 -19.35 -36.58 -22.23
CA THR A 123 -19.75 -37.27 -21.00
C THR A 123 -20.04 -38.74 -21.29
N SER A 124 -19.56 -39.63 -20.42
CA SER A 124 -19.99 -41.03 -20.37
C SER A 124 -20.20 -41.39 -18.91
N ALA A 125 -21.44 -41.72 -18.57
CA ALA A 125 -21.87 -42.19 -17.26
C ALA A 125 -21.59 -43.68 -17.11
N SER A 126 -21.19 -44.11 -15.90
CA SER A 126 -21.51 -45.45 -15.38
C SER A 126 -21.36 -45.56 -13.85
N ALA A 127 -22.46 -46.03 -13.25
CA ALA A 127 -22.73 -46.69 -11.98
C ALA A 127 -21.66 -46.82 -10.86
N SER A 128 -22.06 -46.31 -9.70
CA SER A 128 -22.04 -46.86 -8.33
C SER A 128 -21.09 -48.01 -7.97
N THR A 129 -20.16 -47.76 -7.04
CA THR A 129 -19.84 -48.68 -5.93
C THR A 129 -19.31 -47.87 -4.75
N SER A 130 -19.91 -48.08 -3.57
CA SER A 130 -19.54 -47.49 -2.29
C SER A 130 -18.21 -48.04 -1.76
N VAL A 131 -17.24 -47.17 -1.49
CA VAL A 131 -16.11 -47.45 -0.59
C VAL A 131 -15.87 -46.22 0.28
N SER A 132 -16.07 -46.39 1.58
CA SER A 132 -15.67 -45.43 2.60
C SER A 132 -14.13 -45.40 2.68
N THR A 133 -13.53 -44.28 2.30
CA THR A 133 -12.17 -43.91 2.70
C THR A 133 -12.20 -42.47 3.19
N SER A 134 -12.08 -42.31 4.50
CA SER A 134 -11.70 -41.05 5.11
C SER A 134 -10.32 -40.66 4.57
N ALA A 135 -10.26 -39.63 3.73
CA ALA A 135 -9.02 -38.96 3.38
C ALA A 135 -9.08 -37.56 4.00
N SER A 136 -8.31 -37.42 5.08
CA SER A 136 -7.94 -36.14 5.67
C SER A 136 -7.29 -35.22 4.64
N ALA A 137 -7.48 -33.94 4.90
CA ALA A 137 -6.68 -32.81 4.45
C ALA A 137 -6.65 -32.60 2.92
N SER A 138 -7.58 -31.77 2.47
CA SER A 138 -7.25 -30.75 1.48
C SER A 138 -6.01 -30.02 1.99
N SER A 139 -4.84 -30.38 1.49
CA SER A 139 -3.69 -29.50 1.53
C SER A 139 -4.09 -28.29 0.70
N SER A 140 -4.48 -27.20 1.37
CA SER A 140 -4.31 -25.88 0.80
C SER A 140 -2.85 -25.82 0.38
N GLY A 141 -2.61 -25.92 -0.92
CA GLY A 141 -1.31 -25.59 -1.47
C GLY A 141 -1.06 -24.14 -1.10
N SER A 142 -0.31 -23.91 -0.03
CA SER A 142 0.29 -22.62 0.24
C SER A 142 1.23 -22.38 -0.93
N SER A 143 0.73 -21.73 -1.98
CA SER A 143 1.58 -21.10 -2.97
C SER A 143 2.42 -20.11 -2.18
N THR A 144 3.65 -20.50 -1.85
CA THR A 144 4.59 -19.60 -1.19
C THR A 144 4.73 -18.38 -2.08
N SER A 145 4.36 -17.21 -1.56
CA SER A 145 4.46 -15.98 -2.34
C SER A 145 5.92 -15.77 -2.76
N LYS A 146 6.14 -15.36 -4.01
CA LYS A 146 7.47 -15.10 -4.54
C LYS A 146 8.04 -13.79 -4.00
N ALA A 147 7.17 -12.86 -3.65
CA ALA A 147 7.52 -11.55 -3.10
C ALA A 147 6.47 -11.05 -2.11
N LYS A 148 6.88 -10.07 -1.30
CA LYS A 148 6.01 -9.32 -0.41
C LYS A 148 6.27 -7.83 -0.61
N VAL A 149 5.21 -7.07 -0.85
CA VAL A 149 5.25 -5.62 -1.05
C VAL A 149 4.45 -4.97 0.07
N ILE A 150 4.96 -3.89 0.63
CA ILE A 150 4.24 -3.05 1.59
C ILE A 150 3.94 -1.71 0.92
N ILE A 151 2.74 -1.17 1.03
CA ILE A 151 2.33 0.06 0.34
C ILE A 151 1.58 0.96 1.33
N PRO A 152 2.21 2.03 1.85
CA PRO A 152 1.47 3.14 2.43
C PRO A 152 0.63 3.80 1.33
N TYR A 153 -0.69 3.55 1.35
CA TYR A 153 -1.61 4.01 0.32
C TYR A 153 -2.63 4.98 0.92
N TYR A 154 -2.14 6.20 1.18
CA TYR A 154 -2.89 7.26 1.88
C TYR A 154 -3.72 8.11 0.90
N LEU A 155 -3.91 7.60 -0.32
CA LEU A 155 -4.78 8.20 -1.32
C LEU A 155 -6.25 7.98 -0.92
N TYR A 156 -7.03 9.05 -0.85
CA TYR A 156 -8.47 8.96 -0.61
C TYR A 156 -9.17 8.12 -1.70
N PRO A 157 -10.02 7.14 -1.34
CA PRO A 157 -10.62 6.18 -2.28
C PRO A 157 -11.79 6.75 -3.10
N SER A 158 -11.66 7.97 -3.64
CA SER A 158 -12.64 8.48 -4.60
C SER A 158 -12.83 7.50 -5.76
N THR A 159 -14.00 7.53 -6.39
CA THR A 159 -14.37 6.57 -7.45
C THR A 159 -13.25 6.41 -8.49
N GLY A 160 -12.71 5.20 -8.59
CA GLY A 160 -11.65 4.84 -9.55
C GLY A 160 -10.21 5.09 -9.07
N ALA A 161 -10.00 5.83 -7.97
CA ALA A 161 -8.66 6.20 -7.49
C ALA A 161 -7.80 4.98 -7.11
N TRP A 162 -8.42 3.94 -6.54
CA TRP A 162 -7.74 2.71 -6.13
C TRP A 162 -7.68 1.64 -7.22
N THR A 163 -8.34 1.84 -8.37
CA THR A 163 -8.39 0.86 -9.45
C THR A 163 -7.00 0.41 -9.93
N PRO A 164 -6.00 1.29 -10.12
CA PRO A 164 -4.67 0.86 -10.53
C PRO A 164 -3.97 -0.06 -9.51
N LEU A 165 -4.22 0.11 -8.21
CA LEU A 165 -3.70 -0.78 -7.18
C LEU A 165 -4.40 -2.15 -7.24
N GLU A 166 -5.72 -2.18 -7.40
CA GLU A 166 -6.46 -3.42 -7.56
C GLU A 166 -6.03 -4.21 -8.80
N GLU A 167 -5.82 -3.53 -9.93
CA GLU A 167 -5.32 -4.15 -11.16
C GLU A 167 -3.92 -4.76 -10.97
N LEU A 168 -3.04 -4.06 -10.24
CA LEU A 168 -1.71 -4.57 -9.89
C LEU A 168 -1.80 -5.84 -9.04
N ILE A 169 -2.70 -5.87 -8.04
CA ILE A 169 -2.90 -7.03 -7.16
C ILE A 169 -3.40 -8.24 -7.96
N VAL A 170 -4.40 -8.04 -8.83
CA VAL A 170 -4.99 -9.09 -9.67
C VAL A 170 -3.98 -9.67 -10.66
N ALA A 171 -3.12 -8.83 -11.24
CA ALA A 171 -2.11 -9.26 -12.20
C ALA A 171 -0.97 -10.09 -11.57
N ASN A 172 -0.80 -10.06 -10.25
CA ASN A 172 0.34 -10.65 -9.54
C ASN A 172 -0.09 -11.51 -8.36
N SER A 173 -0.82 -12.60 -8.65
CA SER A 173 -1.40 -13.49 -7.63
C SER A 173 -0.37 -14.21 -6.74
N ASP A 174 0.90 -14.28 -7.17
CA ASP A 174 2.03 -14.85 -6.42
C ASP A 174 2.80 -13.82 -5.58
N VAL A 175 2.33 -12.57 -5.53
CA VAL A 175 2.88 -11.50 -4.69
C VAL A 175 1.89 -11.16 -3.59
N GLN A 176 2.38 -11.07 -2.35
CA GLN A 176 1.59 -10.63 -1.20
C GLN A 176 1.71 -9.12 -1.05
N PHE A 177 0.57 -8.43 -0.98
CA PHE A 177 0.46 -6.98 -0.84
C PHE A 177 -0.03 -6.61 0.55
N THR A 178 0.81 -5.95 1.35
CA THR A 178 0.40 -5.32 2.61
C THR A 178 0.09 -3.85 2.33
N VAL A 179 -1.18 -3.47 2.32
CA VAL A 179 -1.64 -2.11 2.01
C VAL A 179 -2.04 -1.40 3.29
N ILE A 180 -1.41 -0.27 3.59
CA ILE A 180 -1.70 0.53 4.78
C ILE A 180 -2.61 1.69 4.38
N ILE A 181 -3.79 1.76 4.98
CA ILE A 181 -4.75 2.83 4.75
C ILE A 181 -4.71 3.82 5.91
N ASN A 182 -4.87 5.11 5.59
CA ASN A 182 -4.83 6.18 6.57
C ASN A 182 -5.93 7.22 6.27
N PRO A 183 -7.18 6.98 6.72
CA PRO A 183 -8.30 7.90 6.46
C PRO A 183 -8.07 9.33 6.95
N ASP A 184 -7.57 9.50 8.18
CA ASP A 184 -7.45 10.82 8.82
C ASP A 184 -6.37 10.82 9.93
N ASN A 185 -5.12 10.47 9.58
CA ASN A 185 -4.03 10.23 10.54
C ASN A 185 -4.44 9.25 11.66
N GLY A 186 -5.13 8.18 11.26
CA GLY A 186 -5.92 7.34 12.13
C GLY A 186 -7.21 6.91 11.43
N PRO A 187 -8.10 6.20 12.14
CA PRO A 187 -9.32 5.64 11.56
C PRO A 187 -10.33 6.70 11.13
N GLY A 188 -10.28 7.92 11.67
CA GLY A 188 -11.26 8.97 11.43
C GLY A 188 -12.63 8.66 12.05
N SER A 189 -13.31 9.68 12.59
CA SER A 189 -14.61 9.47 13.28
C SER A 189 -15.78 9.23 12.32
N SER A 190 -15.68 9.68 11.07
CA SER A 190 -16.74 9.57 10.05
C SER A 190 -16.48 8.52 8.98
N THR A 191 -15.33 7.85 9.00
CA THR A 191 -14.91 6.92 7.92
C THR A 191 -15.85 5.74 7.77
N ALA A 192 -16.40 5.23 8.87
CA ALA A 192 -17.40 4.15 8.85
C ALA A 192 -18.76 4.58 8.25
N SER A 193 -18.90 5.85 7.86
CA SER A 193 -20.05 6.39 7.13
C SER A 193 -19.66 7.03 5.80
N ASP A 194 -18.40 6.91 5.38
CA ASP A 194 -17.93 7.40 4.08
C ASP A 194 -18.12 6.31 3.02
N GLU A 195 -19.02 6.55 2.06
CA GLU A 195 -19.35 5.63 0.98
C GLU A 195 -18.14 5.20 0.13
N ASN A 196 -17.13 6.07 -0.03
CA ASN A 196 -15.93 5.74 -0.77
C ASN A 196 -15.12 4.66 -0.03
N PHE A 197 -14.92 4.81 1.28
CA PHE A 197 -14.26 3.79 2.10
C PHE A 197 -15.10 2.52 2.24
N LEU A 198 -16.40 2.66 2.49
CA LEU A 198 -17.35 1.55 2.60
C LEU A 198 -17.42 0.70 1.31
N THR A 199 -17.06 1.28 0.17
CA THR A 199 -16.97 0.57 -1.11
C THR A 199 -15.57 0.01 -1.37
N ALA A 200 -14.52 0.82 -1.18
CA ALA A 200 -13.16 0.47 -1.59
C ALA A 200 -12.48 -0.54 -0.66
N VAL A 201 -12.61 -0.37 0.67
CA VAL A 201 -11.95 -1.26 1.64
C VAL A 201 -12.41 -2.71 1.50
N PRO A 202 -13.73 -3.03 1.41
CA PRO A 202 -14.16 -4.41 1.22
C PRO A 202 -13.70 -5.04 -0.10
N ARG A 203 -13.59 -4.24 -1.17
CA ARG A 203 -13.07 -4.71 -2.46
C ARG A 203 -11.60 -5.07 -2.33
N LEU A 204 -10.79 -4.16 -1.79
CA LEU A 204 -9.37 -4.37 -1.58
C LEU A 204 -9.10 -5.57 -0.65
N ALA A 205 -9.85 -5.68 0.45
CA ALA A 205 -9.72 -6.76 1.42
C ALA A 205 -10.23 -8.13 0.90
N SER A 206 -10.90 -8.18 -0.25
CA SER A 206 -11.42 -9.43 -0.83
C SER A 206 -10.37 -10.23 -1.61
N TYR A 207 -9.24 -9.61 -1.99
CA TYR A 207 -8.17 -10.30 -2.69
C TYR A 207 -7.36 -11.15 -1.70
N SER A 208 -7.20 -12.44 -1.98
CA SER A 208 -6.51 -13.39 -1.07
C SER A 208 -5.03 -13.08 -0.88
N ASN A 209 -4.44 -12.30 -1.77
CA ASN A 209 -3.05 -11.85 -1.70
C ASN A 209 -2.92 -10.39 -1.22
N ALA A 210 -3.99 -9.77 -0.71
CA ALA A 210 -3.96 -8.43 -0.13
C ALA A 210 -4.28 -8.47 1.39
N LEU A 211 -3.41 -7.85 2.17
CA LEU A 211 -3.54 -7.62 3.61
C LEU A 211 -3.72 -6.12 3.84
N VAL A 212 -4.89 -5.69 4.29
CA VAL A 212 -5.17 -4.27 4.55
C VAL A 212 -4.92 -3.96 6.03
N LEU A 213 -4.11 -2.95 6.32
CA LEU A 213 -3.78 -2.51 7.68
C LEU A 213 -4.29 -1.09 7.95
N GLY A 214 -4.79 -0.85 9.16
CA GLY A 214 -5.14 0.51 9.62
C GLY A 214 -3.93 1.24 10.19
N TYR A 215 -3.68 2.46 9.75
CA TYR A 215 -2.63 3.33 10.29
C TYR A 215 -3.01 3.89 11.67
N VAL A 216 -2.08 3.86 12.63
CA VAL A 216 -2.19 4.53 13.94
C VAL A 216 -0.83 5.12 14.35
N SER A 217 -0.75 6.43 14.59
CA SER A 217 0.47 7.08 15.10
C SER A 217 0.66 6.82 16.60
N THR A 218 1.92 6.58 16.99
CA THR A 218 2.32 6.37 18.40
C THR A 218 3.22 7.49 18.96
N GLN A 219 3.66 8.43 18.12
CA GLN A 219 4.55 9.55 18.49
C GLN A 219 5.77 9.07 19.29
N LYS A 220 6.47 8.04 18.81
CA LYS A 220 7.64 7.44 19.46
C LYS A 220 7.34 6.88 20.85
N GLY A 221 6.12 6.39 21.04
CA GLY A 221 5.62 5.88 22.32
C GLY A 221 5.27 6.95 23.34
N THR A 222 5.12 8.21 22.92
CA THR A 222 4.73 9.32 23.81
C THR A 222 3.26 9.70 23.70
N ARG A 223 2.55 9.25 22.66
CA ARG A 223 1.10 9.42 22.56
C ARG A 223 0.40 8.63 23.67
N ASP A 224 -0.59 9.23 24.33
CA ASP A 224 -1.34 8.58 25.39
C ASP A 224 -1.86 7.22 24.93
N ILE A 225 -1.54 6.16 25.69
CA ILE A 225 -1.84 4.79 25.27
C ILE A 225 -3.34 4.57 25.07
N SER A 226 -4.19 5.23 25.88
CA SER A 226 -5.63 5.10 25.78
C SER A 226 -6.19 5.72 24.49
N GLU A 227 -5.53 6.75 23.94
CA GLU A 227 -5.89 7.32 22.65
C GLU A 227 -5.48 6.41 21.49
N VAL A 228 -4.31 5.77 21.58
CA VAL A 228 -3.86 4.79 20.59
C VAL A 228 -4.74 3.55 20.60
N GLU A 229 -5.07 3.03 21.79
CA GLU A 229 -6.02 1.92 21.94
C GLU A 229 -7.41 2.27 21.41
N LYS A 230 -7.86 3.51 21.58
CA LYS A 230 -9.13 3.98 21.01
C LYS A 230 -9.12 3.95 19.48
N ASP A 231 -8.03 4.35 18.84
CA ASP A 231 -7.91 4.26 17.38
C ASP A 231 -7.92 2.81 16.90
N ILE A 232 -7.16 1.93 17.58
CA ILE A 232 -7.15 0.49 17.31
C ILE A 232 -8.55 -0.10 17.42
N GLN A 233 -9.26 0.21 18.52
CA GLN A 233 -10.63 -0.25 18.75
C GLN A 233 -11.61 0.30 17.72
N THR A 234 -11.38 1.52 17.22
CA THR A 234 -12.23 2.09 16.16
C THR A 234 -12.11 1.29 14.87
N TYR A 235 -10.89 0.95 14.43
CA TYR A 235 -10.70 0.05 13.28
C TYR A 235 -11.30 -1.34 13.53
N ALA A 236 -11.06 -1.92 14.71
CA ALA A 236 -11.62 -3.23 15.09
C ALA A 236 -13.15 -3.25 15.08
N ALA A 237 -13.79 -2.11 15.38
CA ALA A 237 -15.23 -1.94 15.38
C ALA A 237 -15.82 -1.56 14.01
N TRP A 238 -15.02 -1.28 12.97
CA TRP A 238 -15.54 -0.96 11.63
C TRP A 238 -16.57 -1.98 11.09
N PRO A 239 -16.36 -3.30 11.22
CA PRO A 239 -17.32 -4.28 10.71
C PRO A 239 -18.71 -4.15 11.34
N SER A 240 -18.77 -3.86 12.65
CA SER A 240 -20.03 -3.76 13.40
C SER A 240 -20.65 -2.37 13.30
N THR A 241 -19.84 -1.31 13.38
CA THR A 241 -20.31 0.09 13.34
C THR A 241 -20.82 0.50 11.96
N SER A 242 -20.23 -0.02 10.89
CA SER A 242 -20.72 0.21 9.52
C SER A 242 -21.95 -0.65 9.15
N GLY A 243 -22.26 -1.68 9.95
CA GLY A 243 -23.25 -2.70 9.58
C GLY A 243 -22.81 -3.60 8.41
N LYS A 244 -21.55 -3.54 7.99
CA LYS A 244 -20.99 -4.30 6.87
C LYS A 244 -19.77 -5.08 7.34
N SER A 245 -19.94 -6.39 7.55
CA SER A 245 -18.88 -7.26 8.10
C SER A 245 -17.61 -7.30 7.25
N SER A 246 -17.70 -7.03 5.95
CA SER A 246 -16.57 -6.98 5.02
C SER A 246 -15.81 -5.64 5.06
N PHE A 247 -16.33 -4.62 5.74
CA PHE A 247 -15.63 -3.36 5.96
C PHE A 247 -14.72 -3.51 7.17
N ALA A 248 -13.57 -4.13 6.93
CA ALA A 248 -12.58 -4.48 7.93
C ALA A 248 -11.17 -4.19 7.43
N VAL A 249 -10.27 -3.86 8.36
CA VAL A 249 -8.83 -4.04 8.19
C VAL A 249 -8.42 -5.30 8.96
N HIS A 250 -7.29 -5.90 8.61
CA HIS A 250 -6.83 -7.18 9.13
C HIS A 250 -5.54 -7.04 9.96
N GLY A 251 -5.39 -5.89 10.60
CA GLY A 251 -4.23 -5.55 11.41
C GLY A 251 -3.99 -4.04 11.51
N ILE A 252 -2.93 -3.67 12.23
CA ILE A 252 -2.56 -2.29 12.54
C ILE A 252 -1.11 -2.02 12.16
N PHE A 253 -0.91 -0.88 11.52
CA PHE A 253 0.39 -0.26 11.29
C PHE A 253 0.61 0.84 12.34
N LEU A 254 1.48 0.56 13.32
CA LEU A 254 1.87 1.49 14.37
C LEU A 254 3.00 2.38 13.87
N ASP A 255 2.65 3.60 13.49
CA ASP A 255 3.60 4.56 12.91
C ASP A 255 4.36 5.37 13.97
N GLU A 256 5.46 5.96 13.52
CA GLU A 256 6.39 6.76 14.32
C GLU A 256 6.91 5.97 15.53
N ALA A 257 7.21 4.69 15.35
CA ALA A 257 7.65 3.83 16.45
C ALA A 257 9.01 4.28 17.02
N ALA A 258 9.29 3.91 18.27
CA ALA A 258 10.56 4.26 18.91
C ALA A 258 11.73 3.42 18.36
N THR A 259 12.90 4.05 18.22
CA THR A 259 14.15 3.38 17.88
C THR A 259 14.98 3.04 19.11
N ASP A 260 15.14 3.99 20.03
CA ASP A 260 16.03 3.86 21.18
C ASP A 260 15.40 3.05 22.31
N TYR A 261 16.23 2.27 23.02
CA TYR A 261 15.77 1.51 24.17
C TYR A 261 15.22 2.42 25.27
N ASN A 262 13.99 2.13 25.68
CA ASN A 262 13.40 2.65 26.91
C ASN A 262 12.44 1.58 27.47
N ALA A 263 12.58 1.23 28.75
CA ALA A 263 11.81 0.13 29.35
C ALA A 263 10.29 0.41 29.39
N ASP A 264 9.90 1.67 29.62
CA ASP A 264 8.48 2.08 29.65
C ASP A 264 7.92 2.05 28.23
N THR A 265 8.68 2.52 27.24
CA THR A 265 8.30 2.46 25.82
C THR A 265 8.20 1.03 25.29
N VAL A 266 9.08 0.12 25.71
CA VAL A 266 8.94 -1.32 25.40
C VAL A 266 7.65 -1.89 25.99
N THR A 267 7.33 -1.52 27.23
CA THR A 267 6.08 -1.92 27.90
C THR A 267 4.86 -1.36 27.17
N TYR A 268 4.93 -0.11 26.72
CA TYR A 268 3.91 0.55 25.91
C TYR A 268 3.59 -0.23 24.63
N TYR A 269 4.60 -0.58 23.81
CA TYR A 269 4.36 -1.34 22.58
C TYR A 269 3.90 -2.77 22.85
N LYS A 270 4.35 -3.43 23.93
CA LYS A 270 3.84 -4.75 24.33
C LYS A 270 2.35 -4.70 24.69
N ASN A 271 1.91 -3.66 25.39
CA ASN A 271 0.50 -3.46 25.72
C ASN A 271 -0.32 -3.23 24.45
N LEU A 272 0.14 -2.37 23.53
CA LEU A 272 -0.54 -2.17 22.25
C LEU A 272 -0.62 -3.45 21.42
N ALA A 273 0.47 -4.22 21.32
CA ALA A 273 0.47 -5.49 20.60
C ALA A 273 -0.51 -6.49 21.22
N SER A 274 -0.56 -6.56 22.55
CA SER A 274 -1.55 -7.36 23.27
C SER A 274 -2.99 -6.93 22.95
N THR A 275 -3.27 -5.61 22.94
CA THR A 275 -4.58 -5.06 22.57
C THR A 275 -4.95 -5.42 21.13
N ILE A 276 -4.02 -5.28 20.17
CA ILE A 276 -4.27 -5.63 18.75
C ILE A 276 -4.53 -7.13 18.60
N LYS A 277 -3.69 -8.00 19.17
CA LYS A 277 -3.86 -9.46 19.08
C LYS A 277 -5.13 -9.98 19.76
N GLN A 278 -5.69 -9.24 20.71
CA GLN A 278 -6.95 -9.59 21.40
C GLN A 278 -8.19 -8.92 20.79
N SER A 279 -8.03 -8.03 19.80
CA SER A 279 -9.15 -7.30 19.22
C SER A 279 -9.92 -8.17 18.23
N ASP A 280 -11.19 -8.41 18.53
CA ASP A 280 -12.14 -8.96 17.57
C ASP A 280 -12.33 -7.95 16.41
N GLY A 281 -12.37 -8.44 15.17
CA GLY A 281 -12.58 -7.60 13.98
C GLY A 281 -11.32 -7.16 13.24
N LEU A 282 -10.13 -7.49 13.76
CA LEU A 282 -8.84 -7.33 13.04
C LEU A 282 -8.29 -8.64 12.46
N GLY A 283 -9.09 -9.70 12.47
CA GLY A 283 -8.71 -11.06 12.09
C GLY A 283 -8.31 -11.22 10.61
N PRO A 284 -7.77 -12.38 10.22
CA PRO A 284 -7.61 -13.57 11.06
C PRO A 284 -6.37 -13.54 11.97
N ASP A 285 -5.29 -12.86 11.57
CA ASP A 285 -3.99 -12.92 12.27
C ASP A 285 -3.73 -11.69 13.17
N ASN A 286 -4.57 -10.67 13.08
CA ASN A 286 -4.42 -9.38 13.76
C ASN A 286 -3.00 -8.83 13.54
N TYR A 287 -2.63 -8.66 12.27
CA TYR A 287 -1.25 -8.41 11.87
C TYR A 287 -0.73 -7.07 12.41
N ILE A 288 0.50 -7.03 12.89
CA ILE A 288 1.12 -5.85 13.49
C ILE A 288 2.36 -5.50 12.70
N VAL A 289 2.40 -4.26 12.22
CA VAL A 289 3.62 -3.64 11.71
C VAL A 289 3.97 -2.46 12.60
N THR A 290 5.23 -2.34 13.03
CA THR A 290 5.73 -1.08 13.60
C THR A 290 6.61 -0.38 12.59
N ASN A 291 6.54 0.95 12.58
CA ASN A 291 7.38 1.77 11.72
C ASN A 291 8.22 2.78 12.50
N PRO A 292 9.43 2.37 12.93
CA PRO A 292 10.42 3.31 13.45
C PRO A 292 11.18 4.09 12.36
N GLY A 293 11.08 3.68 11.08
CA GLY A 293 11.81 4.28 9.96
C GLY A 293 13.33 4.03 9.96
N ALA A 294 13.85 3.32 10.96
CA ALA A 294 15.25 2.97 11.15
C ALA A 294 15.36 1.69 11.98
N VAL A 295 16.53 1.03 12.01
CA VAL A 295 16.76 -0.16 12.82
C VAL A 295 16.60 0.17 14.32
N PRO A 296 15.57 -0.36 15.01
CA PRO A 296 15.36 -0.06 16.42
C PRO A 296 16.24 -0.95 17.31
N ASP A 297 16.20 -0.69 18.62
CA ASP A 297 16.74 -1.59 19.63
C ASP A 297 16.09 -2.98 19.55
N GLU A 298 16.86 -4.03 19.84
CA GLU A 298 16.41 -5.43 19.74
C GLU A 298 15.19 -5.72 20.62
N SER A 299 15.02 -4.97 21.71
CA SER A 299 13.89 -5.09 22.64
C SER A 299 12.52 -4.85 22.00
N TYR A 300 12.49 -4.17 20.83
CA TYR A 300 11.26 -3.90 20.08
C TYR A 300 10.98 -4.94 18.99
N LEU A 301 11.99 -5.69 18.53
CA LEU A 301 11.87 -6.49 17.32
C LEU A 301 10.87 -7.64 17.46
N ASP A 302 10.78 -8.25 18.64
CA ASP A 302 9.87 -9.37 18.96
C ASP A 302 8.43 -8.96 19.31
N ILE A 303 8.10 -7.66 19.22
CA ILE A 303 6.77 -7.16 19.52
C ILE A 303 5.81 -7.28 18.31
N PRO A 304 6.16 -6.81 17.09
CA PRO A 304 5.30 -6.90 15.91
C PRO A 304 5.54 -8.18 15.08
N ASP A 305 4.68 -8.42 14.10
CA ASP A 305 4.90 -9.43 13.06
C ASP A 305 5.96 -8.96 12.04
N SER A 306 6.04 -7.65 11.78
CA SER A 306 7.08 -7.05 10.93
C SER A 306 7.45 -5.62 11.41
N THR A 307 8.67 -5.20 11.13
CA THR A 307 9.19 -3.87 11.47
C THR A 307 9.71 -3.17 10.22
N VAL A 308 9.33 -1.91 10.00
CA VAL A 308 9.93 -1.06 8.96
C VAL A 308 11.26 -0.52 9.47
N ILE A 309 12.35 -1.11 9.02
CA ILE A 309 13.73 -0.82 9.49
C ILE A 309 14.41 0.31 8.71
N PHE A 310 13.76 0.80 7.66
CA PHE A 310 14.22 1.93 6.86
C PHE A 310 13.03 2.58 6.19
N GLU A 311 12.91 3.90 6.32
CA GLU A 311 11.97 4.72 5.56
C GLU A 311 12.61 6.06 5.23
N SER A 312 13.06 6.23 3.99
CA SER A 312 13.51 7.53 3.49
C SER A 312 13.69 7.54 1.97
N ALA A 313 14.15 8.67 1.44
CA ALA A 313 14.52 8.84 0.04
C ALA A 313 15.68 7.92 -0.37
N TYR A 314 15.72 7.56 -1.65
CA TYR A 314 16.76 6.72 -2.26
C TYR A 314 18.20 7.16 -1.95
N SER A 315 18.48 8.47 -1.92
CA SER A 315 19.81 8.97 -1.57
C SER A 315 20.23 8.65 -0.14
N GLU A 316 19.28 8.68 0.79
CA GLU A 316 19.52 8.31 2.19
C GLU A 316 19.68 6.79 2.32
N PHE A 317 18.91 6.00 1.55
CA PHE A 317 19.07 4.56 1.51
C PHE A 317 20.48 4.17 1.09
N GLN A 318 21.00 4.77 0.01
CA GLN A 318 22.35 4.46 -0.46
C GLN A 318 23.42 4.87 0.54
N SER A 319 23.19 5.96 1.28
CA SER A 319 24.09 6.39 2.36
C SER A 319 24.09 5.39 3.52
N ALA A 320 22.91 5.02 4.03
CA ALA A 320 22.74 4.07 5.12
C ALA A 320 23.27 2.67 4.78
N TYR A 321 23.00 2.19 3.56
CA TYR A 321 23.49 0.91 3.06
C TYR A 321 25.03 0.90 2.97
N SER A 322 25.64 1.95 2.43
CA SER A 322 27.10 2.08 2.33
C SER A 322 27.78 2.24 3.70
N ALA A 323 27.08 2.83 4.67
CA ALA A 323 27.54 2.97 6.05
C ALA A 323 27.36 1.70 6.89
N ASN A 324 26.78 0.63 6.34
CA ASN A 324 26.52 -0.64 7.03
C ASN A 324 25.57 -0.49 8.24
N GLU A 325 24.59 0.42 8.18
CA GLU A 325 23.65 0.67 9.30
C GLU A 325 22.77 -0.55 9.63
N PHE A 326 22.61 -1.48 8.68
CA PHE A 326 21.84 -2.71 8.83
C PHE A 326 22.62 -3.90 9.42
N GLU A 327 23.91 -3.74 9.76
CA GLU A 327 24.69 -4.86 10.33
C GLU A 327 24.10 -5.38 11.65
N LYS A 328 23.39 -4.55 12.41
CA LYS A 328 22.72 -4.95 13.66
C LYS A 328 21.65 -6.03 13.48
N ILE A 329 21.06 -6.14 12.28
CA ILE A 329 20.00 -7.12 11.99
C ILE A 329 20.52 -8.33 11.21
N LYS A 330 21.83 -8.41 10.97
CA LYS A 330 22.44 -9.48 10.19
C LYS A 330 22.26 -10.83 10.88
N GLY A 331 21.79 -11.82 10.13
CA GLY A 331 21.51 -13.16 10.63
C GLY A 331 20.16 -13.31 11.34
N LEU A 332 19.38 -12.22 11.47
CA LEU A 332 17.99 -12.30 11.87
C LEU A 332 17.11 -12.72 10.67
N ASP A 333 15.89 -13.14 10.97
CA ASP A 333 14.92 -13.50 9.95
C ASP A 333 14.42 -12.26 9.19
N LEU A 334 14.87 -12.12 7.94
CA LEU A 334 14.51 -11.02 7.06
C LEU A 334 13.01 -10.97 6.73
N SER A 335 12.27 -12.06 6.97
CA SER A 335 10.81 -12.11 6.77
C SER A 335 10.04 -11.14 7.69
N ARG A 336 10.70 -10.69 8.76
CA ARG A 336 10.19 -9.77 9.78
C ARG A 336 10.52 -8.31 9.50
N PHE A 337 11.20 -8.02 8.39
CA PHE A 337 11.64 -6.66 8.09
C PHE A 337 11.03 -6.13 6.80
N ALA A 338 10.74 -4.83 6.85
CA ALA A 338 10.27 -4.04 5.75
C ALA A 338 11.18 -2.83 5.50
N THR A 339 11.31 -2.44 4.24
CA THR A 339 12.01 -1.22 3.83
C THR A 339 11.14 -0.38 2.93
N MET A 340 11.13 0.93 3.14
CA MET A 340 10.42 1.89 2.33
C MET A 340 11.38 2.89 1.71
N VAL A 341 11.54 2.83 0.38
CA VAL A 341 12.41 3.73 -0.37
C VAL A 341 11.59 4.52 -1.37
N TYR A 342 11.58 5.84 -1.23
CA TYR A 342 10.89 6.75 -2.14
C TYR A 342 11.86 7.70 -2.86
N GLY A 343 11.34 8.53 -3.77
CA GLY A 343 12.16 9.47 -4.53
C GLY A 343 13.24 8.79 -5.39
N ILE A 344 12.96 7.59 -5.91
CA ILE A 344 13.88 6.83 -6.75
C ILE A 344 14.08 7.59 -8.10
N PRO A 345 15.33 7.91 -8.49
CA PRO A 345 15.60 8.50 -9.80
C PRO A 345 15.23 7.55 -10.95
N SER A 346 14.68 8.08 -12.05
CA SER A 346 14.19 7.29 -13.19
C SER A 346 15.26 6.47 -13.91
N ASP A 347 16.53 6.83 -13.77
CA ASP A 347 17.69 6.16 -14.36
C ASP A 347 18.34 5.14 -13.42
N THR A 348 17.76 4.91 -12.24
CA THR A 348 18.23 3.91 -11.27
C THR A 348 18.16 2.50 -11.84
N ASP A 349 19.23 1.72 -11.66
CA ASP A 349 19.17 0.27 -11.87
C ASP A 349 18.36 -0.38 -10.75
N LEU A 350 17.08 -0.62 -11.04
CA LEU A 350 16.13 -1.21 -10.10
C LEU A 350 16.53 -2.63 -9.68
N SER A 351 17.24 -3.40 -10.52
CA SER A 351 17.65 -4.77 -10.17
C SER A 351 18.74 -4.75 -9.09
N THR A 352 19.69 -3.82 -9.22
CA THR A 352 20.70 -3.58 -8.19
C THR A 352 20.05 -3.11 -6.89
N LEU A 353 19.14 -2.14 -6.94
CA LEU A 353 18.43 -1.64 -5.76
C LEU A 353 17.61 -2.75 -5.07
N ILE A 354 16.86 -3.55 -5.83
CA ILE A 354 16.11 -4.70 -5.30
C ILE A 354 17.06 -5.70 -4.64
N THR A 355 18.22 -5.97 -5.23
CA THR A 355 19.23 -6.86 -4.63
C THR A 355 19.72 -6.34 -3.28
N GLN A 356 19.97 -5.02 -3.17
CA GLN A 356 20.35 -4.39 -1.90
C GLN A 356 19.23 -4.52 -0.87
N LEU A 357 17.98 -4.19 -1.23
CA LEU A 357 16.83 -4.24 -0.31
C LEU A 357 16.51 -5.66 0.16
N ARG A 358 16.58 -6.66 -0.75
CA ARG A 358 16.38 -8.08 -0.43
C ARG A 358 17.47 -8.67 0.46
N SER A 359 18.63 -8.02 0.56
CA SER A 359 19.70 -8.45 1.47
C SER A 359 19.41 -8.10 2.94
N ILE A 360 18.45 -7.20 3.20
CA ILE A 360 18.13 -6.69 4.55
C ILE A 360 16.65 -6.83 4.94
N SER A 361 15.75 -7.12 3.99
CA SER A 361 14.30 -7.20 4.23
C SER A 361 13.59 -8.09 3.22
N SER A 362 12.40 -8.59 3.59
CA SER A 362 11.53 -9.34 2.65
C SER A 362 10.33 -8.54 2.17
N HIS A 363 9.93 -7.50 2.90
CA HIS A 363 8.82 -6.61 2.51
C HIS A 363 9.39 -5.33 1.92
N THR A 364 9.04 -5.01 0.68
CA THR A 364 9.66 -3.87 0.00
C THR A 364 8.62 -2.89 -0.50
N TYR A 365 8.84 -1.61 -0.22
CA TYR A 365 8.19 -0.48 -0.89
C TYR A 365 9.24 0.30 -1.68
N MET A 366 8.94 0.58 -2.94
CA MET A 366 9.78 1.37 -3.84
C MET A 366 8.90 2.34 -4.62
N SER A 367 9.25 3.62 -4.65
CA SER A 367 8.50 4.64 -5.39
C SER A 367 9.42 5.73 -5.94
N ASN A 368 9.12 6.25 -7.12
CA ASN A 368 9.68 7.48 -7.66
C ASN A 368 9.08 8.72 -6.96
N LEU A 369 7.89 8.58 -6.37
CA LEU A 369 7.16 9.68 -5.77
C LEU A 369 7.58 9.91 -4.32
N ASP A 370 7.73 11.17 -3.93
CA ASP A 370 7.93 11.61 -2.54
C ASP A 370 6.58 11.85 -1.83
N THR A 371 5.62 10.95 -2.06
CA THR A 371 4.30 10.99 -1.44
C THR A 371 3.65 9.62 -1.40
N TYR A 372 2.84 9.40 -0.37
CA TYR A 372 1.98 8.21 -0.21
C TYR A 372 0.55 8.44 -0.68
N GLN A 373 0.24 9.62 -1.20
CA GLN A 373 -1.11 10.01 -1.64
C GLN A 373 -1.33 9.82 -3.15
N ALA A 374 -0.52 9.00 -3.81
CA ALA A 374 -0.63 8.77 -5.25
C ALA A 374 -0.23 7.33 -5.60
N TYR A 375 -0.81 6.82 -6.68
CA TYR A 375 -0.34 5.59 -7.30
C TYR A 375 0.92 5.87 -8.13
N ASP A 376 1.96 5.05 -7.96
CA ASP A 376 3.15 5.11 -8.80
C ASP A 376 3.17 3.96 -9.82
N SER A 377 3.24 4.33 -11.11
CA SER A 377 3.43 3.38 -12.21
C SER A 377 4.68 2.50 -12.09
N LEU A 378 5.70 2.93 -11.33
CA LEU A 378 6.90 2.14 -11.04
C LEU A 378 6.58 0.78 -10.41
N TRP A 379 5.48 0.69 -9.65
CA TRP A 379 5.11 -0.54 -8.94
C TRP A 379 4.88 -1.72 -9.88
N SER A 380 4.39 -1.48 -11.10
CA SER A 380 4.26 -2.55 -12.11
C SER A 380 5.61 -3.23 -12.43
N THR A 381 6.65 -2.42 -12.65
CA THR A 381 8.02 -2.88 -12.90
C THR A 381 8.63 -3.53 -11.66
N VAL A 382 8.48 -2.89 -10.48
CA VAL A 382 9.05 -3.40 -9.22
C VAL A 382 8.45 -4.75 -8.85
N VAL A 383 7.13 -4.89 -8.90
CA VAL A 383 6.44 -6.16 -8.60
C VAL A 383 6.90 -7.26 -9.56
N SER A 384 7.01 -6.95 -10.85
CA SER A 384 7.51 -7.90 -11.86
C SER A 384 8.93 -8.37 -11.56
N LEU A 385 9.82 -7.46 -11.15
CA LEU A 385 11.22 -7.79 -10.81
C LEU A 385 11.34 -8.54 -9.48
N LEU A 386 10.47 -8.26 -8.51
CA LEU A 386 10.46 -8.98 -7.23
C LEU A 386 9.93 -10.41 -7.37
N ALA A 387 8.98 -10.63 -8.29
CA ALA A 387 8.35 -11.93 -8.55
C ALA A 387 9.10 -12.82 -9.57
N ALA A 388 10.11 -12.26 -10.25
CA ALA A 388 11.03 -12.98 -11.12
C ALA A 388 12.02 -13.83 -10.31
#